data_AF-A0A087L5X0-F1
#
_entry.id   AF-A0A087L5X0-F1
#
_cell.length_a   1.000
_cell.length_b   1.000
_cell.length_c   1.000
_cell.angle_alpha   90.00
_cell.angle_beta   90.00
_cell.angle_gamma   90.00
#
_symmetry.space_group_name_H-M   'P 1'
#
loop_
_entity.id
_entity.type
_entity.pdbx_description
1 polymer ?
#
loop_
_entity_poly.entity_id
_entity_poly.type
_entity_poly.pdbx_seq_one_letter_code
_entity_poly.pdbx_strand_id
1 'polypeptide(L)'
;MLKENFNELQIFLVVARERSFTKAAGKLGVSQSALSHAMKALEERLNIRLLTRTTRSVAPTEAGERIIACLCSGPVIPDTSIAC
;
A
#
# COMPACT_ATOMS: atom_id res chain seq x y z
N MET A 1 -17.81 0.22 -3.24
CA MET A 1 -16.86 -0.24 -4.27
C MET A 1 -15.66 0.69 -4.55
N LEU A 2 -15.72 2.02 -4.35
CA LEU A 2 -14.53 2.89 -4.50
C LEU A 2 -13.68 3.06 -3.22
N LYS A 3 -14.28 2.92 -2.03
CA LYS A 3 -13.65 3.20 -0.73
C LYS A 3 -12.55 2.20 -0.33
N GLU A 4 -12.71 0.92 -0.67
CA GLU A 4 -11.72 -0.13 -0.36
C GLU A 4 -10.38 0.11 -1.06
N ASN A 5 -10.42 0.63 -2.30
CA ASN A 5 -9.21 0.96 -3.08
C ASN A 5 -8.30 1.96 -2.39
N PHE A 6 -8.90 2.95 -1.73
CA PHE A 6 -8.14 4.01 -1.11
C PHE A 6 -7.36 3.50 0.09
N ASN A 7 -7.96 2.58 0.85
CA ASN A 7 -7.29 1.94 1.97
C ASN A 7 -6.14 1.05 1.47
N GLU A 8 -6.35 0.28 0.41
CA GLU A 8 -5.30 -0.54 -0.23
C GLU A 8 -4.12 0.31 -0.74
N LEU A 9 -4.40 1.45 -1.37
CA LEU A 9 -3.39 2.41 -1.84
C LEU A 9 -2.64 3.09 -0.68
N GLN A 10 -3.33 3.44 0.41
CA GLN A 10 -2.68 3.96 1.62
C GLN A 10 -1.75 2.92 2.24
N ILE A 11 -2.22 1.67 2.35
CA ILE A 11 -1.41 0.55 2.83
C ILE A 11 -0.17 0.39 1.92
N PHE A 12 -0.33 0.48 0.60
CA PHE A 12 0.78 0.38 -0.36
C PHE A 12 1.82 1.48 -0.12
N LEU A 13 1.38 2.71 0.09
CA LEU A 13 2.27 3.85 0.34
C LEU A 13 3.06 3.67 1.65
N VAL A 14 2.43 3.15 2.70
CA VAL A 14 3.13 2.83 3.96
C VAL A 14 4.15 1.70 3.77
N VAL A 15 3.79 0.63 3.06
CA VAL A 15 4.71 -0.48 2.75
C VAL A 15 5.90 -0.02 1.92
N ALA A 16 5.65 0.81 0.90
CA ALA A 16 6.69 1.36 0.03
C ALA A 16 7.67 2.25 0.82
N ARG A 17 7.18 3.02 1.79
CA ARG A 17 8.02 3.83 2.70
C ARG A 17 8.82 2.98 3.68
N GLU A 18 8.18 2.01 4.33
CA GLU A 18 8.82 1.19 5.36
C GLU A 18 9.73 0.08 4.79
N ARG A 19 9.53 -0.28 3.52
CA ARG A 19 10.24 -1.39 2.83
C ARG A 19 10.15 -2.73 3.58
N SER A 20 9.14 -2.88 4.43
CA SER A 20 8.92 -4.05 5.29
C SER A 20 7.45 -4.20 5.64
N PHE A 21 6.88 -5.38 5.35
CA PHE A 21 5.50 -5.72 5.71
C PHE A 21 5.27 -5.71 7.22
N THR A 22 6.24 -6.17 8.01
CA THR A 22 6.12 -6.22 9.48
C THR A 22 6.10 -4.82 10.09
N LYS A 23 6.98 -3.92 9.64
CA LYS A 23 6.98 -2.52 10.11
C LYS A 23 5.73 -1.77 9.69
N ALA A 24 5.29 -1.96 8.44
CA ALA A 24 4.07 -1.36 7.93
C ALA A 24 2.82 -1.85 8.70
N ALA A 25 2.74 -3.16 8.97
CA ALA A 25 1.68 -3.76 9.78
C ALA A 25 1.62 -3.15 11.19
N GLY A 26 2.78 -3.03 11.85
CA GLY A 26 2.88 -2.37 13.15
C GLY A 26 2.44 -0.91 13.13
N LYS A 27 2.77 -0.16 12.05
CA LYS A 27 2.35 1.24 11.89
C LYS A 27 0.86 1.41 11.64
N LEU A 28 0.27 0.50 10.88
CA LEU A 28 -1.14 0.54 10.49
C LEU A 28 -2.06 -0.13 11.54
N GLY A 29 -1.50 -0.80 12.54
CA GLY A 29 -2.27 -1.53 13.54
C GLY A 29 -3.00 -2.75 12.98
N VAL A 30 -2.52 -3.32 11.87
CA VAL A 30 -3.14 -4.47 11.18
C VAL A 30 -2.19 -5.66 11.15
N SER A 31 -2.74 -6.86 11.00
CA SER A 31 -1.94 -8.09 10.85
C SER A 31 -1.19 -8.12 9.51
N GLN A 32 0.02 -8.67 9.50
CA GLN A 32 0.82 -8.88 8.28
C GLN A 32 0.05 -9.70 7.21
N SER A 33 -0.76 -10.66 7.64
CA SER A 33 -1.62 -11.48 6.77
C SER A 33 -2.67 -10.62 6.06
N ALA A 34 -3.38 -9.76 6.80
CA ALA A 34 -4.35 -8.82 6.24
C ALA A 34 -3.67 -7.87 5.23
N LEU A 35 -2.47 -7.39 5.57
CA LEU A 35 -1.69 -6.50 4.73
C LEU A 35 -1.24 -7.18 3.41
N SER A 36 -0.82 -8.45 3.49
CA SER A 36 -0.47 -9.24 2.30
C SER A 36 -1.69 -9.56 1.43
N HIS A 37 -2.86 -9.81 2.03
CA HIS A 37 -4.10 -10.01 1.29
C HIS A 37 -4.54 -8.73 0.57
N ALA A 38 -4.51 -7.58 1.25
CA ALA A 38 -4.82 -6.29 0.65
C ALA A 38 -3.88 -5.95 -0.52
N MET A 39 -2.57 -6.21 -0.37
CA MET A 39 -1.63 -6.02 -1.48
C MET A 39 -1.92 -6.95 -2.67
N LYS A 40 -2.21 -8.23 -2.42
CA LYS A 40 -2.55 -9.16 -3.52
C LYS A 40 -3.81 -8.72 -4.25
N ALA A 41 -4.86 -8.32 -3.52
CA ALA A 41 -6.09 -7.82 -4.11
C ALA A 41 -5.82 -6.57 -4.97
N LEU A 42 -5.00 -5.65 -4.49
CA LEU A 42 -4.62 -4.45 -5.24
C LEU A 42 -3.82 -4.80 -6.52
N GLU A 43 -2.86 -5.71 -6.42
CA GLU A 43 -2.05 -6.17 -7.57
C GLU A 43 -2.90 -6.91 -8.61
N GLU A 44 -3.81 -7.78 -8.18
CA GLU A 44 -4.72 -8.52 -9.07
C GLU A 44 -5.68 -7.58 -9.79
N ARG A 45 -6.20 -6.56 -9.10
CA ARG A 45 -7.16 -5.62 -9.65
C ARG A 45 -6.54 -4.62 -10.61
N LEU A 46 -5.34 -4.15 -10.31
CA LEU A 46 -4.57 -3.28 -11.20
C LEU A 46 -3.89 -4.08 -12.32
N ASN A 47 -3.79 -5.40 -12.17
CA ASN A 47 -3.07 -6.31 -13.06
C ASN A 47 -1.62 -5.84 -13.32
N ILE A 48 -1.03 -5.19 -12.31
CA ILE A 48 0.30 -4.56 -12.35
C ILE A 48 1.05 -5.02 -11.09
N ARG A 49 2.32 -5.38 -11.25
CA ARG A 49 3.20 -5.64 -10.11
C ARG A 49 3.61 -4.32 -9.49
N LEU A 50 3.10 -4.05 -8.30
CA LEU A 50 3.41 -2.84 -7.53
C LEU A 50 4.64 -3.02 -6.65
N LEU A 51 4.88 -4.25 -6.19
CA LEU A 51 5.99 -4.59 -5.33
C LEU A 51 6.85 -5.68 -5.99
N THR A 52 8.15 -5.44 -5.99
CA THR A 52 9.10 -6.46 -6.41
C THR A 52 9.25 -7.46 -5.26
N ARG A 53 8.75 -8.69 -5.45
CA ARG A 53 8.84 -9.76 -4.46
C ARG A 53 10.30 -10.17 -4.28
N THR A 54 10.96 -9.66 -3.24
CA THR A 54 11.95 -10.46 -2.53
C THR A 54 11.53 -10.54 -1.07
N THR A 55 11.40 -11.75 -0.53
CA THR A 55 10.93 -12.04 0.83
C THR A 55 11.79 -11.40 1.93
N ARG A 56 12.94 -10.82 1.56
CA ARG A 56 13.89 -10.14 2.43
C ARG A 56 13.99 -8.63 2.17
N SER A 57 13.55 -8.14 1.00
CA SER A 57 13.54 -6.73 0.64
C SER A 57 12.29 -6.38 -0.17
N VAL A 58 11.45 -5.52 0.39
CA VAL A 58 10.27 -5.01 -0.31
C VAL A 58 10.63 -3.67 -0.92
N ALA A 59 10.57 -3.59 -2.26
CA ALA A 59 10.79 -2.36 -3.00
C ALA A 59 9.62 -2.11 -3.95
N PRO A 60 9.09 -0.87 -4.01
CA PRO A 60 8.14 -0.48 -5.04
C PRO A 60 8.77 -0.64 -6.42
N THR A 61 7.98 -1.13 -7.38
CA THR A 61 8.39 -1.13 -8.79
C THR A 61 8.30 0.28 -9.37
N GLU A 62 8.82 0.49 -10.58
CA GLU A 62 8.67 1.75 -11.31
C GLU A 62 7.19 2.17 -11.43
N ALA A 63 6.28 1.21 -11.64
CA ALA A 63 4.84 1.47 -11.64
C ALA A 63 4.34 1.95 -10.26
N GLY A 64 4.85 1.35 -9.18
CA GLY A 64 4.56 1.75 -7.81
C GLY A 64 5.06 3.16 -7.48
N GLU A 65 6.29 3.50 -7.89
CA GLU A 65 6.85 4.84 -7.72
C GLU A 65 6.08 5.90 -8.51
N ARG A 66 5.64 5.57 -9.74
CA ARG A 66 4.78 6.46 -10.53
C ARG A 66 3.43 6.74 -9.87
N ILE A 67 2.83 5.73 -9.23
CA ILE A 67 1.58 5.91 -8.48
C ILE A 67 1.82 6.80 -7.25
N ILE A 68 2.91 6.59 -6.51
CA ILE A 68 3.27 7.44 -5.37
C ILE A 68 3.49 8.89 -5.83
N ALA A 69 4.23 9.09 -6.92
CA ALA A 69 4.47 10.40 -7.50
C ALA A 69 3.15 11.07 -7.97
N CYS A 70 2.25 10.30 -8.60
CA CYS A 70 0.92 10.77 -9.00
C CYS A 70 0.07 11.18 -7.79
N LEU A 71 0.08 10.36 -6.72
CA LEU A 71 -0.62 10.65 -5.45
C LEU A 71 -0.03 11.88 -4.73
N CYS A 72 1.26 12.16 -4.89
CA CYS A 72 1.89 13.36 -4.35
C CYS A 72 1.67 14.61 -5.22
N SER A 73 1.26 14.46 -6.48
CA SER A 73 1.08 15.57 -7.43
C SER A 73 -0.38 16.08 -7.53
N GLY A 74 -1.28 15.61 -6.66
CA GLY A 74 -2.72 15.95 -6.57
C GLY A 74 -3.25 15.79 -5.13
N PRO A 75 -4.44 16.32 -4.78
CA PRO A 75 -4.72 16.96 -3.49
C PRO A 75 -4.53 16.06 -2.27
N VAL A 76 -3.96 16.68 -1.22
CA VAL A 76 -4.02 16.26 0.17
C VAL A 76 -5.31 15.51 0.50
N ILE A 77 -5.17 14.25 0.89
CA ILE A 77 -6.27 13.44 1.42
C ILE A 77 -6.31 13.74 2.93
N PRO A 78 -7.29 14.50 3.45
CA PRO A 78 -7.49 14.58 4.90
C PRO A 78 -8.13 13.28 5.38
N ASP A 79 -7.70 12.85 6.56
CA ASP A 79 -8.40 11.94 7.47
C ASP A 79 -8.98 10.64 6.90
N THR A 80 -8.29 9.53 7.23
CA THR A 80 -9.00 8.30 7.57
C THR A 80 -8.87 8.09 9.08
N SER A 81 -9.78 8.74 9.81
CA SER A 81 -10.22 8.30 11.13
C SER A 81 -10.52 6.80 11.10
N ILE A 82 -9.56 5.97 11.52
CA ILE A 82 -9.82 4.65 12.11
C ILE A 82 -10.03 4.91 13.60
N ALA A 83 -11.24 5.36 13.88
CA ALA A 83 -11.88 5.23 15.16
C ALA A 83 -13.16 4.45 14.88
N CYS A 84 -13.17 3.19 15.32
CA CYS A 84 -14.27 2.47 15.95
C CYS A 84 -13.79 1.04 16.25
#